data_AF-A0A7X3YBC7-F1
#
_entry.id   AF-A0A7X3YBC7-F1
#
_cell.length_a   1.000
_cell.length_b   1.000
_cell.length_c   1.000
_cell.angle_alpha   90.00
_cell.angle_beta   90.00
_cell.angle_gamma   90.00
#
_symmetry.space_group_name_H-M   'P 1'
#
loop_
_entity.id
_entity.type
_entity.pdbx_description
1 polymer ?
#
loop_
_entity_poly.entity_id
_entity_poly.type
_entity_poly.pdbx_seq_one_letter_code
_entity_poly.pdbx_strand_id
1 'polypeptide(L)'
;MVAKVNRLGSAAASVHYFEREGGYYARNDPEHRRASRWHGAGAAALGLKGRVDARRFREVLEGKVPKTGIRLGRRTREGETEHEPGHDITLSAPKSVSLEGLLWGRDDVVRAHDGAVRATLDFIEARLLETRVWDREFRRMRRAPAPSMVAATFRHIASRDLDPQLHTHCIVANMTRDAEGRWRSLDTGRLKAAEKLVGAFYRNELARRLMERGYTLSPSMAGGVPSFEIAGYGRAERLAFSSRRLAILRYIREKGWNYNAARAQQAALATRARKNEPGRAALEALWRGRAKELGVLRPRKRHTQPPPVLSMLEIAGFAAAHLEERRSVFAANDLVMRCLAHSPGRYGIAEVDEALAQMVRDGHLLETVRRGVSGRAFVTERTVRAERSMLALLRDGAGAGGPLTEEEPVEARLAASALTDGQKEAVRTILLHGDLMVGVQGYAGTGKTAMLKEVAALAGGRRVFGLAPSAAAARRGGRGARAPPGPPARARAGLHQSTGGTEKPG
;
A
#
# COMPACT_ATOMS: atom_id res chain seq x y z
N MET A 1 6.71 -8.95 -1.73
CA MET A 1 5.63 -8.44 -0.87
C MET A 1 6.08 -8.65 0.56
N VAL A 2 5.96 -7.63 1.40
CA VAL A 2 6.70 -7.55 2.68
C VAL A 2 5.79 -7.80 3.88
N ALA A 3 4.61 -7.19 3.90
CA ALA A 3 3.52 -7.59 4.78
C ALA A 3 2.37 -8.13 3.94
N LYS A 4 1.65 -9.12 4.45
CA LYS A 4 0.41 -9.62 3.85
C LYS A 4 -0.60 -9.91 4.94
N VAL A 5 -1.78 -9.30 4.85
CA VAL A 5 -2.89 -9.51 5.78
C VAL A 5 -3.91 -10.43 5.10
N ASN A 6 -4.10 -11.63 5.63
CA ASN A 6 -5.09 -12.59 5.11
C ASN A 6 -6.10 -12.92 6.21
N ARG A 7 -7.38 -12.97 5.84
CA ARG A 7 -8.40 -13.54 6.71
C ARG A 7 -8.16 -15.03 6.88
N LEU A 8 -8.30 -15.53 8.10
CA LEU A 8 -8.23 -16.96 8.39
C LEU A 8 -9.54 -17.64 7.95
N GLY A 9 -9.41 -18.81 7.30
CA GLY A 9 -10.56 -19.59 6.84
C GLY A 9 -11.28 -20.31 7.98
N SER A 10 -10.54 -21.07 8.79
CA SER A 10 -11.06 -21.77 9.97
C SER A 10 -9.99 -21.95 11.03
N ALA A 11 -10.40 -22.19 12.28
CA ALA A 11 -9.48 -22.50 13.38
C ALA A 11 -8.66 -23.76 13.06
N ALA A 12 -9.29 -24.82 12.55
CA ALA A 12 -8.62 -26.07 12.17
C ALA A 12 -7.56 -25.88 11.07
N ALA A 13 -7.86 -25.13 10.01
CA ALA A 13 -6.90 -24.86 8.93
C ALA A 13 -5.70 -24.01 9.39
N SER A 14 -5.86 -23.28 10.50
CA SER A 14 -4.83 -22.41 11.07
C SER A 14 -3.87 -23.15 12.00
N VAL A 15 -4.23 -24.34 12.49
CA VAL A 15 -3.34 -25.17 13.33
C VAL A 15 -2.14 -25.69 12.53
N HIS A 16 -2.23 -25.77 11.20
CA HIS A 16 -1.07 -26.08 10.37
C HIS A 16 0.09 -25.08 10.48
N TYR A 17 -0.13 -23.85 10.98
CA TYR A 17 0.97 -22.93 11.31
C TYR A 17 1.80 -23.45 12.48
N PHE A 18 1.16 -24.14 13.43
CA PHE A 18 1.82 -24.84 14.54
C PHE A 18 2.49 -26.14 14.07
N GLU A 19 1.84 -26.91 13.20
CA GLU A 19 2.37 -28.21 12.73
C GLU A 19 3.49 -28.07 11.69
N ARG A 20 3.56 -26.94 10.97
CA ARG A 20 4.68 -26.61 10.08
C ARG A 20 5.97 -26.25 10.82
N GLU A 21 5.89 -25.99 12.13
CA GLU A 21 7.08 -25.90 12.99
C GLU A 21 7.69 -27.29 13.28
N GLY A 22 7.26 -28.33 12.57
CA GLY A 22 8.07 -29.51 12.35
C GLY A 22 7.31 -30.79 12.67
N GLY A 23 7.52 -31.78 11.80
CA GLY A 23 7.25 -33.16 12.13
C GLY A 23 7.90 -33.55 13.46
N TYR A 24 7.49 -34.71 13.96
CA TYR A 24 7.82 -35.33 15.25
C TYR A 24 9.26 -35.11 15.81
N TYR A 25 10.23 -34.78 14.96
CA TYR A 25 11.63 -34.47 15.28
C TYR A 25 11.95 -33.02 15.72
N ALA A 26 11.03 -32.06 15.64
CA ALA A 26 11.28 -30.64 15.98
C ALA A 26 11.04 -30.28 17.46
N ARG A 27 10.55 -31.21 18.29
CA ARG A 27 10.21 -30.93 19.70
C ARG A 27 11.43 -30.60 20.58
N ASN A 28 12.64 -30.99 20.17
CA ASN A 28 13.84 -30.85 21.01
C ASN A 28 14.77 -29.67 20.64
N ASP A 29 14.55 -28.98 19.52
CA ASP A 29 15.39 -27.84 19.10
C ASP A 29 15.10 -26.58 19.97
N PRO A 30 16.09 -26.03 20.70
CA PRO A 30 15.97 -24.78 21.47
C PRO A 30 15.53 -23.56 20.63
N GLU A 31 15.84 -23.50 19.34
CA GLU A 31 15.38 -22.42 18.46
C GLU A 31 13.90 -22.57 18.08
N HIS A 32 13.39 -23.80 17.94
CA HIS A 32 11.95 -24.04 17.77
C HIS A 32 11.16 -23.61 19.00
N ARG A 33 11.71 -23.80 20.21
CA ARG A 33 11.12 -23.29 21.45
C ARG A 33 11.03 -21.76 21.51
N ARG A 34 11.82 -21.04 20.69
CA ARG A 34 11.77 -19.57 20.58
C ARG A 34 10.90 -19.08 19.41
N ALA A 35 10.51 -19.95 18.48
CA ALA A 35 9.86 -19.61 17.22
C ALA A 35 8.38 -19.23 17.36
N SER A 36 7.69 -19.71 18.42
CA SER A 36 6.31 -19.36 18.70
C SER A 36 6.09 -18.64 20.02
N ARG A 37 5.36 -17.51 20.00
CA ARG A 37 5.11 -16.67 21.18
C ARG A 37 3.75 -15.98 21.16
N TRP A 38 3.15 -15.83 22.34
CA TRP A 38 2.02 -14.93 22.56
C TRP A 38 2.48 -13.46 22.62
N HIS A 39 1.63 -12.55 22.15
CA HIS A 39 1.89 -11.12 22.09
C HIS A 39 0.60 -10.30 22.26
N GLY A 40 0.72 -9.10 22.82
CA GLY A 40 -0.34 -8.12 23.02
C GLY A 40 -0.89 -8.07 24.45
N ALA A 41 -1.43 -6.91 24.82
CA ALA A 41 -2.04 -6.64 26.13
C ALA A 41 -3.26 -7.53 26.38
N GLY A 42 -4.02 -7.88 25.33
CA GLY A 42 -5.12 -8.84 25.42
C GLY A 42 -4.63 -10.25 25.76
N ALA A 43 -3.56 -10.71 25.12
CA ALA A 43 -2.95 -12.00 25.46
C ALA A 43 -2.46 -12.01 26.92
N ALA A 44 -1.80 -10.94 27.36
CA ALA A 44 -1.35 -10.80 28.74
C ALA A 44 -2.53 -10.83 29.74
N ALA A 45 -3.65 -10.15 29.44
CA ALA A 45 -4.86 -10.16 30.27
C ALA A 45 -5.50 -11.55 30.42
N LEU A 46 -5.31 -12.42 29.42
CA LEU A 46 -5.76 -13.81 29.44
C LEU A 46 -4.76 -14.78 30.11
N GLY A 47 -3.62 -14.25 30.58
CA GLY A 47 -2.51 -15.06 31.10
C GLY A 47 -1.79 -15.86 30.02
N LEU A 48 -1.95 -15.49 28.75
CA LEU A 48 -1.26 -16.11 27.62
C LEU A 48 0.12 -15.46 27.47
N LYS A 49 1.14 -16.14 27.99
CA LYS A 49 2.52 -15.64 28.01
C LYS A 49 3.48 -16.70 27.46
N GLY A 50 4.59 -16.24 26.90
CA GLY A 50 5.64 -17.13 26.42
C GLY A 50 5.19 -17.97 25.24
N ARG A 51 5.53 -19.26 25.25
CA ARG A 51 5.29 -20.19 24.15
C ARG A 51 3.80 -20.41 23.91
N VAL A 52 3.44 -20.55 22.64
CA VAL A 52 2.06 -20.85 22.23
C VAL A 52 1.77 -22.33 22.50
N ASP A 53 0.67 -22.62 23.18
CA ASP A 53 0.12 -23.97 23.33
C ASP A 53 -0.93 -24.22 22.25
N ALA A 54 -0.89 -25.39 21.59
CA ALA A 54 -1.74 -25.70 20.45
C ALA A 54 -3.23 -25.75 20.82
N ARG A 55 -3.56 -26.33 21.97
CA ARG A 55 -4.94 -26.40 22.45
C ARG A 55 -5.45 -25.00 22.73
N ARG A 56 -4.69 -24.21 23.48
CA ARG A 56 -5.06 -22.84 23.83
C ARG A 56 -5.18 -21.92 22.62
N PHE A 57 -4.27 -22.09 21.66
CA PHE A 57 -4.32 -21.37 20.39
C PHE A 57 -5.60 -21.67 19.62
N ARG A 58 -5.99 -22.96 19.53
CA ARG A 58 -7.27 -23.36 18.91
C ARG A 58 -8.47 -22.75 19.64
N GLU A 59 -8.51 -22.82 20.97
CA GLU A 59 -9.59 -22.24 21.78
C GLU A 59 -9.77 -20.74 21.48
N VAL A 60 -8.68 -19.99 21.45
CA VAL A 60 -8.69 -18.55 21.13
C VAL A 60 -9.23 -18.29 19.71
N LEU A 61 -8.81 -19.08 18.72
CA LEU A 61 -9.29 -18.98 17.34
C LEU A 61 -10.76 -19.41 17.16
N GLU A 62 -11.32 -20.17 18.08
CA GLU A 62 -12.75 -20.53 18.13
C GLU A 62 -13.60 -19.47 18.84
N GLY A 63 -12.98 -18.37 19.27
CA GLY A 63 -13.63 -17.27 19.98
C GLY A 63 -13.85 -17.54 21.47
N LYS A 64 -13.28 -18.62 22.02
CA LYS A 64 -13.39 -18.91 23.46
C LYS A 64 -12.47 -17.99 24.22
N VAL A 65 -13.05 -17.11 25.04
CA VAL A 65 -12.30 -16.23 25.93
C VAL A 65 -11.87 -17.05 27.14
N PRO A 66 -10.56 -17.23 27.35
CA PRO A 66 -10.13 -18.13 28.39
C PRO A 66 -10.45 -17.69 29.82
N LYS A 67 -10.78 -18.67 30.67
CA LYS A 67 -11.13 -18.51 32.09
C LYS A 67 -12.41 -17.71 32.39
N THR A 68 -13.19 -17.32 31.38
CA THR A 68 -14.41 -16.50 31.58
C THR A 68 -15.71 -17.20 31.19
N GLY A 69 -15.64 -18.34 30.48
CA GLY A 69 -16.81 -19.00 29.89
C GLY A 69 -17.43 -18.26 28.69
N ILE A 70 -16.91 -17.07 28.34
CA ILE A 70 -17.41 -16.26 27.24
C ILE A 70 -16.97 -16.88 25.90
N ARG A 71 -17.91 -16.99 24.95
CA ARG A 71 -17.61 -17.29 23.54
C ARG A 71 -18.03 -16.12 22.66
N LEU A 72 -17.06 -15.49 21.99
CA LEU A 72 -17.31 -14.43 21.03
C LEU A 72 -17.85 -14.99 19.73
N GLY A 73 -18.76 -14.24 19.10
CA GLY A 73 -19.35 -14.59 17.81
C GLY A 73 -20.76 -14.07 17.69
N ARG A 74 -21.31 -14.16 16.48
CA ARG A 74 -22.72 -13.86 16.23
C ARG A 74 -23.54 -15.12 16.48
N ARG A 75 -24.64 -15.01 17.22
CA ARG A 75 -25.62 -16.10 17.27
C ARG A 75 -26.41 -16.16 15.96
N THR A 76 -26.42 -17.32 15.32
CA THR A 76 -27.23 -17.59 14.13
C THR A 76 -28.68 -17.85 14.54
N ARG A 77 -29.59 -17.90 13.56
CA ARG A 77 -31.01 -18.24 13.80
C ARG A 77 -31.18 -19.65 14.37
N GLU A 78 -30.24 -20.54 14.06
CA GLU A 78 -30.18 -21.93 14.51
C GLU A 78 -29.56 -22.08 15.91
N GLY A 79 -29.22 -20.96 16.57
CA GLY A 79 -28.66 -20.94 17.92
C GLY A 79 -27.14 -21.18 17.98
N GLU A 80 -26.50 -21.48 16.85
CA GLU A 80 -25.05 -21.65 16.77
C GLU A 80 -24.31 -20.32 16.92
N THR A 81 -23.09 -20.37 17.45
CA THR A 81 -22.21 -19.19 17.55
C THR A 81 -21.20 -19.20 16.42
N GLU A 82 -21.38 -18.31 15.45
CA GLU A 82 -20.46 -18.11 14.33
C GLU A 82 -19.37 -17.11 14.71
N HIS A 83 -18.12 -17.55 14.69
CA HIS A 83 -16.95 -16.73 15.01
C HIS A 83 -15.95 -16.74 13.85
N GLU A 84 -15.56 -15.56 13.38
CA GLU A 84 -14.44 -15.45 12.46
C GLU A 84 -13.12 -15.56 13.25
N PRO A 85 -12.19 -16.48 12.93
CA PRO A 85 -11.02 -16.74 13.77
C PRO A 85 -10.05 -15.56 13.94
N GLY A 86 -9.91 -14.72 12.91
CA GLY A 86 -8.97 -13.61 12.89
C GLY A 86 -8.20 -13.47 11.58
N HIS A 87 -6.98 -12.93 11.69
CA HIS A 87 -6.14 -12.56 10.56
C HIS A 87 -4.71 -13.08 10.71
N ASP A 88 -4.13 -13.57 9.63
CA ASP A 88 -2.69 -13.82 9.51
C ASP A 88 -2.01 -12.60 8.88
N ILE A 89 -1.15 -11.95 9.66
CA ILE A 89 -0.25 -10.90 9.20
C ILE A 89 1.14 -11.52 9.01
N THR A 90 1.47 -11.87 7.77
CA THR A 90 2.78 -12.43 7.43
C THR A 90 3.77 -11.31 7.18
N LEU A 91 4.82 -11.21 8.01
CA LEU A 91 5.91 -10.25 7.88
C LEU A 91 7.15 -10.94 7.32
N SER A 92 7.54 -10.60 6.10
CA SER A 92 8.62 -11.23 5.35
C SER A 92 9.81 -10.28 5.21
N ALA A 93 10.99 -10.72 5.66
CA ALA A 93 12.21 -9.94 5.50
C ALA A 93 12.64 -9.83 4.02
N PRO A 94 13.38 -8.77 3.64
CA PRO A 94 14.06 -8.71 2.35
C PRO A 94 14.95 -9.95 2.11
N LYS A 95 15.23 -10.24 0.83
CA LYS A 95 15.95 -11.47 0.47
C LYS A 95 17.37 -11.45 1.03
N SER A 96 18.08 -10.33 0.92
CA SER A 96 19.43 -10.17 1.50
C SER A 96 19.46 -10.42 3.01
N VAL A 97 18.44 -9.98 3.75
CA VAL A 97 18.30 -10.23 5.19
C VAL A 97 18.09 -11.71 5.47
N SER A 98 17.30 -12.39 4.64
CA SER A 98 17.12 -13.85 4.75
C SER A 98 18.41 -14.62 4.45
N LEU A 99 19.19 -14.19 3.46
CA LEU A 99 20.50 -14.79 3.15
C LEU A 99 21.49 -14.56 4.29
N GLU A 100 21.61 -13.32 4.76
CA GLU A 100 22.51 -12.99 5.86
C GLU A 100 22.16 -13.76 7.13
N GLY A 101 20.89 -13.78 7.52
CA GLY A 101 20.43 -14.46 8.73
C GLY A 101 20.50 -15.99 8.63
N LEU A 102 20.04 -16.57 7.52
CA LEU A 102 19.79 -18.01 7.43
C LEU A 102 20.88 -18.78 6.68
N LEU A 103 21.32 -18.30 5.50
CA LEU A 103 22.37 -18.97 4.73
C LEU A 103 23.72 -18.84 5.46
N TRP A 104 24.01 -17.66 6.00
CA TRP A 104 25.28 -17.38 6.70
C TRP A 104 25.19 -17.46 8.23
N GLY A 105 24.06 -17.90 8.79
CA GLY A 105 23.90 -18.18 10.22
C GLY A 105 24.10 -16.97 11.12
N ARG A 106 23.61 -15.79 10.73
CA ARG A 106 23.75 -14.55 11.50
C ARG A 106 22.56 -14.34 12.45
N ASP A 107 22.68 -14.86 13.67
CA ASP A 107 21.63 -14.74 14.68
C ASP A 107 21.31 -13.29 15.07
N ASP A 108 22.28 -12.37 14.96
CA ASP A 108 22.06 -10.94 15.19
C ASP A 108 21.04 -10.35 14.21
N VAL A 109 21.00 -10.85 12.97
CA VAL A 109 20.03 -10.49 11.94
C VAL A 109 18.66 -11.11 12.22
N VAL A 110 18.61 -12.37 12.64
CA VAL A 110 17.36 -13.04 13.03
C VAL A 110 16.71 -12.33 14.23
N ARG A 111 17.51 -11.93 15.24
CA ARG A 111 17.02 -11.12 16.38
C ARG A 111 16.55 -9.73 15.95
N ALA A 112 17.17 -9.12 14.94
CA ALA A 112 16.69 -7.85 14.39
C ALA A 112 15.29 -8.01 13.75
N HIS A 113 15.07 -9.12 13.02
CA HIS A 113 13.75 -9.49 12.51
C HIS A 113 12.72 -9.67 13.63
N ASP A 114 13.01 -10.48 14.64
CA ASP A 114 12.07 -10.71 15.76
C ASP A 114 11.71 -9.41 16.48
N GLY A 115 12.69 -8.53 16.70
CA GLY A 115 12.48 -7.22 17.30
C GLY A 115 11.60 -6.31 16.44
N ALA A 116 11.78 -6.34 15.11
CA ALA A 116 10.95 -5.58 14.18
C ALA A 116 9.52 -6.13 14.11
N VAL A 117 9.34 -7.45 14.15
CA VAL A 117 8.02 -8.09 14.24
C VAL A 117 7.30 -7.63 15.50
N ARG A 118 7.96 -7.69 16.67
CA ARG A 118 7.38 -7.23 17.94
C ARG A 118 6.95 -5.77 17.88
N ALA A 119 7.85 -4.87 17.47
CA ALA A 119 7.54 -3.45 17.34
C ALA A 119 6.38 -3.19 16.36
N THR A 120 6.27 -3.99 15.30
CA THR A 120 5.16 -3.87 14.34
C THR A 120 3.83 -4.29 14.96
N LEU A 121 3.81 -5.32 15.80
CA LEU A 121 2.61 -5.72 16.53
C LEU A 121 2.22 -4.70 17.59
N ASP A 122 3.20 -4.15 18.32
CA ASP A 122 2.97 -3.03 19.26
C ASP A 122 2.32 -1.83 18.54
N PHE A 123 2.81 -1.50 17.33
CA PHE A 123 2.24 -0.45 16.49
C PHE A 123 0.81 -0.75 16.02
N ILE A 124 0.54 -2.00 15.60
CA ILE A 124 -0.81 -2.43 15.22
C ILE A 124 -1.76 -2.32 16.41
N GLU A 125 -1.34 -2.82 17.59
CA GLU A 125 -2.11 -2.76 18.84
C GLU A 125 -2.49 -1.32 19.17
N ALA A 126 -1.50 -0.43 19.19
CA ALA A 126 -1.68 0.94 19.63
C ALA A 126 -2.53 1.80 18.65
N ARG A 127 -2.45 1.55 17.33
CA ARG A 127 -2.98 2.49 16.33
C ARG A 127 -4.06 1.95 15.41
N LEU A 128 -4.12 0.63 15.21
CA LEU A 128 -4.91 0.05 14.12
C LEU A 128 -6.05 -0.85 14.61
N LEU A 129 -6.04 -1.27 15.87
CA LEU A 129 -7.11 -2.10 16.42
C LEU A 129 -8.34 -1.28 16.80
N GLU A 130 -9.47 -1.67 16.25
CA GLU A 130 -10.78 -1.11 16.55
C GLU A 130 -11.76 -2.23 16.88
N THR A 131 -12.84 -1.89 17.57
CA THR A 131 -14.03 -2.73 17.73
C THR A 131 -15.28 -1.90 17.43
N ARG A 132 -16.44 -2.55 17.36
CA ARG A 132 -17.73 -1.88 17.24
C ARG A 132 -18.43 -1.84 18.59
N VAL A 133 -18.83 -0.64 18.99
CA VAL A 133 -19.59 -0.38 20.22
C VAL A 133 -20.92 0.29 19.87
N TRP A 134 -21.95 0.02 20.66
CA TRP A 134 -23.22 0.71 20.54
C TRP A 134 -23.10 2.10 21.17
N ASP A 135 -23.26 3.13 20.36
CA ASP A 135 -23.29 4.52 20.78
C ASP A 135 -24.71 4.85 21.26
N ARG A 136 -24.89 5.05 22.56
CA ARG A 136 -26.21 5.28 23.17
C ARG A 136 -26.78 6.65 22.80
N GLU A 137 -25.94 7.66 22.70
CA GLU A 137 -26.33 9.04 22.38
C GLU A 137 -26.89 9.14 20.97
N PHE A 138 -26.15 8.60 19.98
CA PHE A 138 -26.54 8.65 18.58
C PHE A 138 -27.34 7.43 18.11
N ARG A 139 -27.68 6.52 19.03
CA ARG A 139 -28.43 5.26 18.78
C ARG A 139 -27.94 4.49 17.55
N ARG A 140 -26.61 4.36 17.40
CA ARG A 140 -25.97 3.71 16.24
C ARG A 140 -24.73 2.93 16.63
N MET A 141 -24.36 1.95 15.81
CA MET A 141 -23.04 1.31 15.94
C MET A 141 -21.94 2.27 15.52
N ARG A 142 -20.93 2.44 16.36
CA ARG A 142 -19.73 3.24 16.07
C ARG A 142 -18.47 2.39 16.26
N ARG A 143 -17.41 2.74 15.53
CA ARG A 143 -16.06 2.19 15.75
C ARG A 143 -15.40 2.90 16.92
N ALA A 144 -14.73 2.15 17.78
CA ALA A 144 -13.92 2.67 18.86
C ALA A 144 -12.53 1.99 18.86
N PRO A 145 -11.45 2.71 19.23
CA PRO A 145 -10.14 2.10 19.45
C PRO A 145 -10.22 0.97 20.49
N ALA A 146 -9.45 -0.09 20.27
CA ALA A 146 -9.41 -1.25 21.17
C ALA A 146 -7.98 -1.84 21.24
N PRO A 147 -7.04 -1.15 21.90
CA PRO A 147 -5.61 -1.49 21.94
C PRO A 147 -5.31 -2.65 22.91
N SER A 148 -5.98 -3.78 22.71
CA SER A 148 -5.85 -4.99 23.52
C SER A 148 -5.80 -6.23 22.63
N MET A 149 -4.67 -6.42 21.95
CA MET A 149 -4.43 -7.49 20.99
C MET A 149 -4.25 -8.86 21.67
N VAL A 150 -4.83 -9.89 21.05
CA VAL A 150 -4.45 -11.29 21.30
C VAL A 150 -3.80 -11.83 20.03
N ALA A 151 -2.48 -11.99 20.03
CA ALA A 151 -1.75 -12.51 18.87
C ALA A 151 -0.77 -13.62 19.22
N ALA A 152 -0.57 -14.52 18.26
CA ALA A 152 0.46 -15.56 18.30
C ALA A 152 1.40 -15.42 17.10
N THR A 153 2.70 -15.40 17.32
CA THR A 153 3.72 -15.33 16.26
C THR A 153 4.30 -16.70 16.00
N PHE A 154 4.58 -17.04 14.74
CA PHE A 154 5.23 -18.28 14.31
C PHE A 154 6.29 -17.96 13.25
N ARG A 155 7.57 -18.15 13.59
CA ARG A 155 8.69 -17.83 12.71
C ARG A 155 9.05 -19.00 11.81
N HIS A 156 9.15 -18.74 10.52
CA HIS A 156 9.56 -19.69 9.49
C HIS A 156 10.81 -19.22 8.75
N ILE A 157 11.57 -20.18 8.21
CA ILE A 157 12.89 -19.93 7.61
C ILE A 157 12.97 -20.25 6.12
N ALA A 158 12.04 -21.03 5.56
CA ALA A 158 12.08 -21.40 4.16
C ALA A 158 10.79 -21.03 3.43
N SER A 159 10.94 -20.71 2.15
CA SER A 159 9.81 -20.51 1.26
C SER A 159 9.15 -21.85 0.91
N ARG A 160 8.07 -21.80 0.12
CA ARG A 160 7.46 -23.03 -0.42
C ARG A 160 8.39 -23.82 -1.32
N ASP A 161 9.27 -23.12 -2.03
CA ASP A 161 10.24 -23.69 -2.96
C ASP A 161 11.59 -23.92 -2.24
N LEU A 162 11.54 -24.03 -0.92
CA LEU A 162 12.66 -24.30 -0.02
C LEU A 162 13.78 -23.25 0.00
N ASP A 163 13.68 -22.14 -0.74
CA ASP A 163 14.67 -21.04 -0.62
C ASP A 163 14.69 -20.39 0.77
N PRO A 164 15.84 -19.83 1.23
CA PRO A 164 15.92 -19.05 2.46
C PRO A 164 14.93 -17.89 2.44
N GLN A 165 14.00 -17.87 3.38
CA GLN A 165 12.97 -16.84 3.49
C GLN A 165 12.60 -16.67 4.96
N LEU A 166 13.23 -15.70 5.61
CA LEU A 166 12.89 -15.33 6.97
C LEU A 166 11.55 -14.58 6.97
N HIS A 167 10.55 -15.17 7.63
CA HIS A 167 9.23 -14.56 7.78
C HIS A 167 8.55 -15.03 9.04
N THR A 168 7.66 -14.20 9.57
CA THR A 168 6.85 -14.54 10.74
C THR A 168 5.38 -14.39 10.41
N HIS A 169 4.60 -15.45 10.66
CA HIS A 169 3.15 -15.40 10.68
C HIS A 169 2.69 -14.85 12.02
N CYS A 170 2.05 -13.68 12.01
CA CYS A 170 1.48 -13.08 13.20
C CYS A 170 -0.03 -13.27 13.14
N ILE A 171 -0.52 -14.27 13.87
CA ILE A 171 -1.93 -14.64 13.91
C ILE A 171 -2.62 -13.78 14.96
N VAL A 172 -3.35 -12.76 14.51
CA VAL A 172 -4.14 -11.86 15.34
C VAL A 172 -5.55 -12.43 15.45
N ALA A 173 -5.92 -12.88 16.65
CA ALA A 173 -7.25 -13.44 16.92
C ALA A 173 -8.32 -12.34 16.80
N ASN A 174 -9.54 -12.71 16.41
CA ASN A 174 -10.67 -11.79 16.34
C ASN A 174 -11.27 -11.48 17.71
N MET A 175 -10.43 -10.96 18.61
CA MET A 175 -10.73 -10.78 20.02
C MET A 175 -9.95 -9.58 20.55
N THR A 176 -10.63 -8.67 21.23
CA THR A 176 -10.04 -7.51 21.90
C THR A 176 -10.88 -7.10 23.11
N ARG A 177 -10.33 -6.25 23.98
CA ARG A 177 -11.06 -5.61 25.08
C ARG A 177 -11.42 -4.17 24.69
N ASP A 178 -12.67 -3.78 24.91
CA ASP A 178 -13.09 -2.38 24.79
C ASP A 178 -12.58 -1.54 25.97
N ALA A 179 -12.85 -0.23 25.94
CA ALA A 179 -12.45 0.70 26.99
C ALA A 179 -13.05 0.35 28.37
N GLU A 180 -14.20 -0.33 28.39
CA GLU A 180 -14.85 -0.83 29.61
C GLU A 180 -14.32 -2.21 30.04
N GLY A 181 -13.30 -2.73 29.35
CA GLY A 181 -12.66 -4.00 29.66
C GLY A 181 -13.41 -5.24 29.19
N ARG A 182 -14.52 -5.09 28.46
CA ARG A 182 -15.36 -6.18 27.93
C ARG A 182 -14.75 -6.77 26.67
N TRP A 183 -14.83 -8.10 26.55
CA TRP A 183 -14.35 -8.81 25.37
C TRP A 183 -15.29 -8.63 24.18
N ARG A 184 -14.73 -8.30 23.02
CA ARG A 184 -15.43 -8.08 21.76
C ARG A 184 -14.64 -8.62 20.57
N SER A 185 -15.31 -8.80 19.44
CA SER A 185 -14.65 -9.02 18.15
C SER A 185 -13.95 -7.75 17.65
N LEU A 186 -12.86 -7.92 16.90
CA LEU A 186 -12.21 -6.83 16.21
C LEU A 186 -13.07 -6.36 15.03
N ASP A 187 -13.04 -5.05 14.75
CA ASP A 187 -13.41 -4.58 13.42
C ASP A 187 -12.20 -4.66 12.50
N THR A 188 -12.26 -5.60 11.58
CA THR A 188 -11.12 -5.98 10.74
C THR A 188 -11.08 -5.22 9.41
N GLY A 189 -12.07 -4.37 9.13
CA GLY A 189 -12.22 -3.68 7.85
C GLY A 189 -11.03 -2.75 7.52
N ARG A 190 -10.40 -2.17 8.53
CA ARG A 190 -9.25 -1.26 8.37
C ARG A 190 -7.89 -1.97 8.40
N LEU A 191 -7.82 -3.16 8.99
CA LEU A 191 -6.56 -3.90 9.11
C LEU A 191 -5.99 -4.28 7.74
N LYS A 192 -6.85 -4.74 6.81
CA LYS A 192 -6.44 -5.03 5.43
C LYS A 192 -6.03 -3.77 4.67
N ALA A 193 -6.74 -2.65 4.87
CA ALA A 193 -6.41 -1.37 4.24
C ALA A 193 -5.04 -0.84 4.71
N ALA A 194 -4.63 -1.17 5.94
CA ALA A 194 -3.33 -0.78 6.51
C ALA A 194 -2.15 -1.68 6.10
N GLU A 195 -2.34 -2.71 5.26
CA GLU A 195 -1.27 -3.68 4.89
C GLU A 195 0.02 -2.99 4.41
N LYS A 196 -0.09 -1.93 3.62
CA LYS A 196 1.09 -1.19 3.13
C LYS A 196 1.80 -0.42 4.23
N LEU A 197 1.04 0.20 5.14
CA LEU A 197 1.56 0.92 6.30
C LEU A 197 2.28 -0.04 7.25
N VAL A 198 1.64 -1.16 7.61
CA VAL A 198 2.25 -2.23 8.42
C VAL A 198 3.56 -2.71 7.79
N GLY A 199 3.55 -2.95 6.48
CA GLY A 199 4.77 -3.35 5.77
C GLY A 199 5.87 -2.30 5.78
N ALA A 200 5.54 -1.02 5.65
CA ALA A 200 6.52 0.07 5.71
C ALA A 200 7.10 0.23 7.13
N PHE A 201 6.26 0.17 8.15
CA PHE A 201 6.68 0.23 9.55
C PHE A 201 7.63 -0.93 9.90
N TYR A 202 7.26 -2.16 9.55
CA TYR A 202 8.13 -3.34 9.77
C TYR A 202 9.50 -3.19 9.09
N ARG A 203 9.54 -2.69 7.85
CA ARG A 203 10.81 -2.45 7.15
C ARG A 203 11.63 -1.37 7.82
N ASN A 204 10.99 -0.29 8.24
CA ASN A 204 11.68 0.79 8.93
C ASN A 204 12.32 0.27 10.24
N GLU A 205 11.57 -0.48 11.04
CA GLU A 205 12.08 -1.06 12.28
C GLU A 205 13.18 -2.10 12.04
N LEU A 206 13.05 -2.93 11.01
CA LEU A 206 14.08 -3.89 10.66
C LEU A 206 15.35 -3.19 10.20
N ALA A 207 15.23 -2.18 9.34
CA ALA A 207 16.35 -1.39 8.86
C ALA A 207 17.10 -0.72 10.02
N ARG A 208 16.38 -0.07 10.93
CA ARG A 208 16.95 0.59 12.12
C ARG A 208 17.79 -0.39 12.94
N ARG A 209 17.20 -1.55 13.25
CA ARG A 209 17.85 -2.60 14.04
C ARG A 209 19.06 -3.21 13.35
N LEU A 210 19.07 -3.30 12.02
CA LEU A 210 20.22 -3.75 11.25
C LEU A 210 21.33 -2.70 11.24
N MET A 211 20.98 -1.42 11.08
CA MET A 211 21.94 -0.31 11.12
C MET A 211 22.62 -0.20 12.49
N GLU A 212 21.87 -0.33 13.58
CA GLU A 212 22.40 -0.41 14.96
C GLU A 212 23.38 -1.57 15.17
N ARG A 213 23.33 -2.61 14.32
CA ARG A 213 24.23 -3.78 14.33
C ARG A 213 25.38 -3.67 13.32
N GLY A 214 25.59 -2.48 12.75
CA GLY A 214 26.66 -2.17 11.81
C GLY A 214 26.42 -2.70 10.40
N TYR A 215 25.17 -2.96 10.00
CA TYR A 215 24.86 -3.30 8.61
C TYR A 215 24.56 -2.03 7.81
N THR A 216 25.29 -1.87 6.70
CA THR A 216 24.95 -0.87 5.68
C THR A 216 23.82 -1.39 4.80
N LEU A 217 22.87 -0.52 4.48
CA LEU A 217 21.70 -0.84 3.67
C LEU A 217 21.77 -0.09 2.34
N SER A 218 21.40 -0.78 1.25
CA SER A 218 21.25 -0.19 -0.07
C SER A 218 19.76 -0.04 -0.41
N PRO A 219 19.35 1.08 -1.05
CA PRO A 219 17.96 1.27 -1.48
C PRO A 219 17.49 0.14 -2.41
N SER A 220 16.23 -0.26 -2.26
CA SER A 220 15.59 -1.24 -3.13
C SER A 220 14.11 -0.95 -3.29
N MET A 221 13.43 -1.70 -4.16
CA MET A 221 11.98 -1.59 -4.37
C MET A 221 11.31 -2.92 -4.07
N ALA A 222 10.22 -2.89 -3.30
CA ALA A 222 9.41 -4.07 -3.00
C ALA A 222 7.93 -3.77 -3.27
N GLY A 223 7.39 -4.35 -4.36
CA GLY A 223 5.98 -4.15 -4.73
C GLY A 223 5.63 -2.70 -5.09
N GLY A 224 6.57 -1.98 -5.70
CA GLY A 224 6.40 -0.58 -6.11
C GLY A 224 6.56 0.44 -4.97
N VAL A 225 6.96 0.01 -3.77
CA VAL A 225 7.23 0.86 -2.63
C VAL A 225 8.73 0.80 -2.28
N PRO A 226 9.36 1.90 -1.87
CA PRO A 226 10.71 1.89 -1.33
C PRO A 226 10.92 0.85 -0.21
N SER A 227 12.10 0.24 -0.25
CA SER A 227 12.59 -0.84 0.60
C SER A 227 14.11 -0.74 0.65
N PHE A 228 14.76 -1.73 1.26
CA PHE A 228 16.21 -1.85 1.30
C PHE A 228 16.66 -3.30 1.05
N GLU A 229 17.94 -3.48 0.83
CA GLU A 229 18.68 -4.74 0.94
C GLU A 229 19.96 -4.48 1.75
N ILE A 230 20.55 -5.48 2.39
CA ILE A 230 21.87 -5.37 2.99
C ILE A 230 22.88 -5.13 1.85
N ALA A 231 23.75 -4.13 2.01
CA ALA A 231 24.74 -3.76 1.03
C ALA A 231 25.70 -4.94 0.73
N GLY A 232 26.05 -5.09 -0.54
CA GLY A 232 26.90 -6.19 -1.03
C GLY A 232 26.12 -7.40 -1.57
N TYR A 233 24.79 -7.46 -1.39
CA TYR A 233 23.95 -8.40 -2.13
C TYR A 233 23.41 -7.76 -3.41
N GLY A 234 24.03 -8.08 -4.55
CA GLY A 234 23.57 -7.66 -5.87
C GLY A 234 22.23 -8.28 -6.27
N ARG A 235 21.80 -8.03 -7.51
CA ARG A 235 20.54 -8.56 -8.04
C ARG A 235 20.65 -10.06 -8.34
N ALA A 236 21.79 -10.53 -8.84
CA ALA A 236 21.98 -11.92 -9.24
C ALA A 236 21.90 -12.86 -8.02
N GLU A 237 22.60 -12.52 -6.94
CA GLU A 237 22.66 -13.29 -5.69
C GLU A 237 21.27 -13.41 -5.05
N ARG A 238 20.48 -12.33 -5.09
CA ARG A 238 19.10 -12.37 -4.57
C ARG A 238 18.18 -13.19 -5.46
N LEU A 239 18.33 -13.12 -6.78
CA LEU A 239 17.52 -13.91 -7.72
C LEU A 239 17.85 -15.40 -7.64
N ALA A 240 19.11 -15.76 -7.36
CA ALA A 240 19.56 -17.13 -7.16
C ALA A 240 18.75 -17.87 -6.08
N PHE A 241 18.28 -17.15 -5.05
CA PHE A 241 17.47 -17.68 -3.96
C PHE A 241 16.02 -17.16 -3.97
N SER A 242 15.50 -16.85 -5.16
CA SER A 242 14.12 -16.37 -5.37
C SER A 242 13.36 -17.21 -6.41
N SER A 243 13.56 -18.52 -6.42
CA SER A 243 12.94 -19.50 -7.33
C SER A 243 11.42 -19.32 -7.41
N ARG A 244 10.76 -19.09 -6.27
CA ARG A 244 9.32 -18.80 -6.20
C ARG A 244 8.88 -17.61 -7.03
N ARG A 245 9.64 -16.51 -6.95
CA ARG A 245 9.38 -15.29 -7.71
C ARG A 245 9.56 -15.53 -9.19
N LEU A 246 10.58 -16.30 -9.57
CA LEU A 246 10.88 -16.66 -10.95
C LEU A 246 9.79 -17.55 -11.54
N ALA A 247 9.30 -18.56 -10.80
CA ALA A 247 8.19 -19.41 -11.23
C ALA A 247 6.90 -18.60 -11.49
N ILE A 248 6.54 -17.65 -10.61
CA ILE A 248 5.40 -16.76 -10.80
C ILE A 248 5.57 -15.91 -12.06
N LEU A 249 6.76 -15.33 -12.27
CA LEU A 249 7.04 -14.50 -13.43
C LEU A 249 7.01 -15.29 -14.74
N ARG A 250 7.55 -16.52 -14.73
CA ARG A 250 7.53 -17.42 -15.87
C ARG A 250 6.09 -17.76 -16.25
N TYR A 251 5.27 -18.16 -15.27
CA TYR A 251 3.86 -18.50 -15.50
C TYR A 251 3.05 -17.31 -16.04
N ILE A 252 3.24 -16.10 -15.50
CA ILE A 252 2.56 -14.89 -16.01
C ILE A 252 2.95 -14.62 -17.47
N ARG A 253 4.22 -14.79 -17.81
CA ARG A 253 4.73 -14.61 -19.17
C ARG A 253 4.17 -15.67 -20.12
N GLU A 254 4.19 -16.94 -19.73
CA GLU A 254 3.63 -18.07 -20.50
C GLU A 254 2.13 -17.88 -20.77
N LYS A 255 1.39 -17.24 -19.85
CA LYS A 255 -0.03 -16.90 -20.03
C LYS A 255 -0.27 -15.60 -20.81
N GLY A 256 0.77 -14.88 -21.24
CA GLY A 256 0.65 -13.59 -21.92
C GLY A 256 0.01 -12.49 -21.05
N TRP A 257 0.09 -12.62 -19.72
CA TRP A 257 -0.56 -11.68 -18.80
C TRP A 257 0.31 -10.47 -18.50
N ASN A 258 -0.31 -9.30 -18.43
CA ASN A 258 0.29 -8.14 -17.80
C ASN A 258 0.44 -8.36 -16.29
N TYR A 259 1.61 -8.02 -15.74
CA TYR A 259 1.88 -8.20 -14.31
C TYR A 259 1.02 -7.27 -13.46
N ASN A 260 0.20 -7.85 -12.58
CA ASN A 260 -0.47 -7.13 -11.50
C ASN A 260 -0.64 -8.04 -10.27
N ALA A 261 -1.06 -7.46 -9.13
CA ALA A 261 -1.16 -8.18 -7.86
C ALA A 261 -2.13 -9.38 -7.92
N ALA A 262 -3.27 -9.22 -8.59
CA ALA A 262 -4.28 -10.28 -8.72
C ALA A 262 -3.77 -11.44 -9.58
N ARG A 263 -3.16 -11.15 -10.73
CA ARG A 263 -2.55 -12.16 -11.62
C ARG A 263 -1.35 -12.84 -10.96
N ALA A 264 -0.54 -12.10 -10.20
CA ALA A 264 0.53 -12.67 -9.41
C ALA A 264 0.03 -13.64 -8.33
N GLN A 265 -1.11 -13.33 -7.69
CA GLN A 265 -1.76 -14.23 -6.75
C GLN A 265 -2.30 -15.49 -7.43
N GLN A 266 -2.95 -15.36 -8.60
CA GLN A 266 -3.44 -16.51 -9.37
C GLN A 266 -2.30 -17.43 -9.81
N ALA A 267 -1.26 -16.87 -10.42
CA ALA A 267 -0.05 -17.60 -10.79
C ALA A 267 0.60 -18.27 -9.56
N ALA A 268 0.53 -17.60 -8.40
CA ALA A 268 1.09 -18.15 -7.17
C ALA A 268 0.30 -19.35 -6.61
N LEU A 269 -0.99 -19.47 -6.93
CA LEU A 269 -1.80 -20.64 -6.57
C LEU A 269 -1.60 -21.77 -7.57
N ALA A 270 -1.53 -21.46 -8.87
CA ALA A 270 -1.38 -22.45 -9.93
C ALA A 270 -0.02 -23.16 -9.93
N THR A 271 1.06 -22.46 -9.60
CA THR A 271 2.44 -23.00 -9.60
C THR A 271 2.82 -23.69 -8.28
N ARG A 272 1.84 -24.05 -7.44
CA ARG A 272 2.08 -24.50 -6.07
C ARG A 272 2.28 -26.02 -6.00
N ALA A 273 3.48 -26.47 -5.64
CA ALA A 273 3.73 -27.86 -5.26
C ALA A 273 3.19 -28.21 -3.85
N ARG A 274 2.82 -29.48 -3.61
CA ARG A 274 2.53 -30.01 -2.26
C ARG A 274 3.86 -30.14 -1.49
N LYS A 275 3.85 -29.84 -0.18
CA LYS A 275 5.08 -29.66 0.63
C LYS A 275 5.32 -30.87 1.54
N ASN A 276 6.55 -31.39 1.52
CA ASN A 276 7.18 -32.05 2.66
C ASN A 276 8.49 -31.26 2.92
N GLU A 277 8.59 -30.57 4.06
CA GLU A 277 9.71 -29.66 4.34
C GLU A 277 10.85 -30.42 5.03
N PRO A 278 12.07 -30.43 4.47
CA PRO A 278 13.22 -31.04 5.13
C PRO A 278 13.53 -30.34 6.46
N GLY A 279 14.16 -31.07 7.38
CA GLY A 279 14.68 -30.48 8.61
C GLY A 279 15.68 -29.35 8.33
N ARG A 280 15.86 -28.45 9.29
CA ARG A 280 16.70 -27.25 9.14
C ARG A 280 18.13 -27.53 8.67
N ALA A 281 18.80 -28.52 9.25
CA ALA A 281 20.16 -28.89 8.85
C ALA A 281 20.25 -29.27 7.37
N ALA A 282 19.24 -29.98 6.85
CA ALA A 282 19.17 -30.35 5.43
C ALA A 282 18.93 -29.11 4.54
N LEU A 283 18.10 -28.17 4.98
CA LEU A 283 17.89 -26.89 4.28
C LEU A 283 19.18 -26.07 4.23
N GLU A 284 19.89 -25.93 5.35
CA GLU A 284 21.15 -25.19 5.41
C GLU A 284 22.23 -25.82 4.51
N ALA A 285 22.33 -27.16 4.49
CA ALA A 285 23.22 -27.87 3.59
C ALA A 285 22.86 -27.61 2.11
N LEU A 286 21.58 -27.67 1.76
CA LEU A 286 21.08 -27.37 0.42
C LEU A 286 21.41 -25.93 0.01
N TRP A 287 21.21 -24.97 0.90
CA TRP A 287 21.50 -23.56 0.61
C TRP A 287 22.99 -23.29 0.45
N ARG A 288 23.85 -23.90 1.29
CA ARG A 288 25.31 -23.78 1.16
C ARG A 288 25.83 -24.42 -0.12
N GLY A 289 25.31 -25.59 -0.48
CA GLY A 289 25.64 -26.26 -1.75
C GLY A 289 25.31 -25.37 -2.94
N ARG A 290 24.09 -24.84 -2.98
CA ARG A 290 23.65 -23.92 -4.04
C ARG A 290 24.45 -22.61 -4.08
N ALA A 291 24.81 -22.06 -2.92
CA ALA A 291 25.63 -20.86 -2.85
C ALA A 291 27.02 -21.11 -3.45
N LYS A 292 27.62 -22.28 -3.17
CA LYS A 292 28.92 -22.68 -3.73
C LYS A 292 28.85 -22.86 -5.25
N GLU A 293 27.84 -23.57 -5.74
CA GLU A 293 27.61 -23.80 -7.18
C GLU A 293 27.45 -22.48 -7.95
N LEU A 294 26.71 -21.53 -7.39
CA LEU A 294 26.41 -20.25 -8.01
C LEU A 294 27.44 -19.15 -7.71
N GLY A 295 28.52 -19.46 -6.98
CA GLY A 295 29.54 -18.48 -6.59
C GLY A 295 29.02 -17.35 -5.68
N VAL A 296 27.94 -17.58 -4.94
CA VAL A 296 27.36 -16.58 -4.04
C VAL A 296 28.19 -16.50 -2.76
N LEU A 297 28.90 -15.39 -2.59
CA LEU A 297 29.73 -15.12 -1.43
C LEU A 297 29.00 -14.24 -0.41
N ARG A 298 29.39 -14.37 0.87
CA ARG A 298 28.93 -13.45 1.91
C ARG A 298 29.60 -12.09 1.70
N PRO A 299 28.83 -10.98 1.62
CA PRO A 299 29.42 -9.66 1.55
C PRO A 299 30.14 -9.30 2.84
N ARG A 300 31.29 -8.61 2.72
CA ARG A 300 31.96 -8.03 3.88
C ARG A 300 31.11 -6.88 4.44
N LYS A 301 30.98 -6.80 5.77
CA LYS A 301 30.39 -5.61 6.40
C LYS A 301 31.24 -4.39 6.00
N ARG A 302 30.62 -3.43 5.33
CA ARG A 302 31.22 -2.14 5.02
C ARG A 302 30.52 -1.11 5.87
N HIS A 303 31.26 -0.29 6.59
CA HIS A 303 30.74 0.95 7.15
C HIS A 303 30.93 2.02 6.07
N THR A 304 29.87 2.35 5.34
CA THR A 304 29.89 3.56 4.50
C THR A 304 29.28 4.69 5.29
N GLN A 305 29.90 5.88 5.25
CA GLN A 305 29.24 7.07 5.76
C GLN A 305 27.92 7.27 5.00
N PRO A 306 26.79 7.42 5.71
CA PRO A 306 25.53 7.69 5.03
C PRO A 306 25.61 9.05 4.31
N PRO A 307 24.99 9.20 3.13
CA PRO A 307 24.94 10.47 2.42
C PRO A 307 24.24 11.56 3.26
N PRO A 308 24.38 12.87 2.91
CA PRO A 308 23.62 13.95 3.53
C PRO A 308 22.10 13.75 3.36
N VAL A 309 21.33 14.33 4.28
CA VAL A 309 20.05 13.74 4.66
C VAL A 309 19.01 14.81 4.85
N LEU A 310 17.91 14.64 4.13
CA LEU A 310 16.68 15.36 4.35
C LEU A 310 16.16 15.11 5.77
N SER A 311 15.75 16.18 6.44
CA SER A 311 14.98 16.13 7.67
C SER A 311 13.64 15.41 7.46
N MET A 312 13.03 14.95 8.55
CA MET A 312 11.72 14.30 8.48
C MET A 312 10.64 15.27 7.94
N LEU A 313 10.76 16.57 8.22
CA LEU A 313 9.86 17.59 7.71
C LEU A 313 9.95 17.73 6.18
N GLU A 314 11.16 17.77 5.62
CA GLU A 314 11.36 17.80 4.16
C GLU A 314 10.78 16.54 3.49
N ILE A 315 11.04 15.37 4.06
CA ILE A 315 10.50 14.10 3.57
C ILE A 315 8.96 14.08 3.62
N ALA A 316 8.37 14.59 4.71
CA ALA A 316 6.92 14.70 4.84
C ALA A 316 6.32 15.65 3.80
N GLY A 317 7.00 16.78 3.51
CA GLY A 317 6.67 17.68 2.41
C GLY A 317 6.68 16.98 1.04
N PHE A 318 7.74 16.25 0.71
CA PHE A 318 7.81 15.46 -0.53
C PHE A 318 6.71 14.39 -0.60
N ALA A 319 6.43 13.71 0.52
CA ALA A 319 5.40 12.69 0.59
C ALA A 319 3.99 13.26 0.37
N ALA A 320 3.70 14.44 0.94
CA ALA A 320 2.44 15.15 0.75
C ALA A 320 2.27 15.62 -0.70
N ALA A 321 3.30 16.28 -1.26
CA ALA A 321 3.28 16.75 -2.65
C ALA A 321 3.02 15.60 -3.64
N HIS A 322 3.66 14.45 -3.44
CA HIS A 322 3.46 13.28 -4.29
C HIS A 322 2.07 12.64 -4.14
N LEU A 323 1.45 12.71 -2.95
CA LEU A 323 0.07 12.24 -2.77
C LEU A 323 -0.94 13.17 -3.44
N GLU A 324 -0.69 14.48 -3.37
CA GLU A 324 -1.55 15.53 -3.92
C GLU A 324 -1.68 15.42 -5.45
N GLU A 325 -0.63 14.99 -6.17
CA GLU A 325 -0.65 14.79 -7.63
C GLU A 325 -1.82 13.92 -8.13
N ARG A 326 -2.35 13.04 -7.28
CA ARG A 326 -3.38 12.06 -7.67
C ARG A 326 -4.67 12.21 -6.87
N ARG A 327 -4.66 12.96 -5.78
CA ARG A 327 -5.77 13.03 -4.82
C ARG A 327 -5.78 14.38 -4.11
N SER A 328 -6.93 15.05 -4.14
CA SER A 328 -7.15 16.29 -3.36
C SER A 328 -7.23 16.03 -1.84
N VAL A 329 -7.58 14.81 -1.43
CA VAL A 329 -7.62 14.41 -0.01
C VAL A 329 -6.97 13.04 0.14
N PHE A 330 -6.07 12.89 1.10
CA PHE A 330 -5.34 11.64 1.35
C PHE A 330 -5.36 11.26 2.83
N ALA A 331 -5.26 9.95 3.10
CA ALA A 331 -5.28 9.42 4.46
C ALA A 331 -3.96 9.71 5.18
N ALA A 332 -4.01 9.98 6.48
CA ALA A 332 -2.81 10.10 7.33
C ALA A 332 -1.90 8.85 7.21
N ASN A 333 -2.51 7.67 7.16
CA ASN A 333 -1.80 6.39 7.01
C ASN A 333 -1.00 6.29 5.71
N ASP A 334 -1.50 6.87 4.60
CA ASP A 334 -0.78 6.88 3.33
C ASP A 334 0.45 7.80 3.41
N LEU A 335 0.33 8.92 4.12
CA LEU A 335 1.42 9.88 4.33
C LEU A 335 2.50 9.30 5.24
N VAL A 336 2.12 8.75 6.40
CA VAL A 336 3.03 8.06 7.34
C VAL A 336 3.77 6.92 6.64
N MET A 337 3.06 6.09 5.87
CA MET A 337 3.64 4.98 5.11
C MET A 337 4.74 5.46 4.16
N ARG A 338 4.52 6.58 3.46
CA ARG A 338 5.50 7.16 2.53
C ARG A 338 6.71 7.75 3.25
N CYS A 339 6.50 8.40 4.38
CA CYS A 339 7.58 8.94 5.21
C CYS A 339 8.51 7.82 5.69
N LEU A 340 7.95 6.77 6.31
CA LEU A 340 8.70 5.60 6.78
C LEU A 340 9.39 4.83 5.65
N ALA A 341 8.80 4.83 4.45
CA ALA A 341 9.38 4.16 3.30
C ALA A 341 10.54 4.96 2.68
N HIS A 342 10.56 6.29 2.78
CA HIS A 342 11.54 7.13 2.10
C HIS A 342 12.98 6.88 2.58
N SER A 343 13.18 6.75 3.89
CA SER A 343 14.48 6.49 4.50
C SER A 343 14.37 5.40 5.58
N PRO A 344 14.25 4.11 5.17
CA PRO A 344 14.05 3.03 6.12
C PRO A 344 15.17 2.95 7.15
N GLY A 345 14.77 2.92 8.42
CA GLY A 345 15.66 2.72 9.56
C GLY A 345 16.17 4.00 10.20
N ARG A 346 15.89 5.15 9.59
CA ARG A 346 16.44 6.43 10.03
C ARG A 346 15.56 7.19 11.02
N TYR A 347 14.27 7.27 10.72
CA TYR A 347 13.30 8.00 11.51
C TYR A 347 12.30 7.01 12.10
N GLY A 348 12.01 7.16 13.38
CA GLY A 348 10.92 6.46 14.04
C GLY A 348 9.56 7.06 13.69
N ILE A 349 8.51 6.41 14.17
CA ILE A 349 7.14 6.89 14.01
C ILE A 349 6.87 8.20 14.78
N ALA A 350 7.57 8.42 15.89
CA ALA A 350 7.42 9.63 16.70
C ALA A 350 7.91 10.86 15.93
N GLU A 351 9.05 10.76 15.24
CA GLU A 351 9.58 11.82 14.40
C GLU A 351 8.68 12.09 13.20
N VAL A 352 8.08 11.05 12.61
CA VAL A 352 7.07 11.22 11.55
C VAL A 352 5.87 11.98 12.09
N ASP A 353 5.31 11.57 13.23
CA ASP A 353 4.14 12.22 13.80
C ASP A 353 4.42 13.69 14.16
N GLU A 354 5.59 13.98 14.71
CA GLU A 354 6.00 15.35 15.03
C GLU A 354 6.14 16.21 13.77
N ALA A 355 6.76 15.68 12.71
CA ALA A 355 6.85 16.38 11.43
C ALA A 355 5.45 16.67 10.84
N LEU A 356 4.53 15.70 10.93
CA LEU A 356 3.15 15.91 10.48
C LEU A 356 2.40 16.94 11.34
N ALA A 357 2.58 16.89 12.66
CA ALA A 357 2.00 17.88 13.57
C ALA A 357 2.54 19.29 13.28
N GLN A 358 3.85 19.42 13.01
CA GLN A 358 4.47 20.67 12.59
C GLN A 358 3.88 21.18 11.27
N MET A 359 3.75 20.33 10.25
CA MET A 359 3.11 20.73 8.98
C MET A 359 1.66 21.18 9.14
N VAL A 360 0.93 20.64 10.12
CA VAL A 360 -0.43 21.09 10.46
C VAL A 360 -0.40 22.44 11.16
N ARG A 361 0.50 22.64 12.14
CA ARG A 361 0.68 23.93 12.83
C ARG A 361 1.07 25.06 11.87
N ASP A 362 1.92 24.76 10.90
CA ASP A 362 2.38 25.72 9.88
C ASP A 362 1.33 25.94 8.77
N GLY A 363 0.19 25.25 8.82
CA GLY A 363 -0.89 25.37 7.84
C GLY A 363 -0.61 24.69 6.50
N HIS A 364 0.53 24.03 6.31
CA HIS A 364 0.83 23.28 5.09
C HIS A 364 -0.09 22.08 4.87
N LEU A 365 -0.52 21.44 5.97
CA LEU A 365 -1.55 20.40 5.99
C LEU A 365 -2.76 20.87 6.78
N LEU A 366 -3.94 20.60 6.25
CA LEU A 366 -5.21 20.90 6.91
C LEU A 366 -5.93 19.58 7.17
N GLU A 367 -6.34 19.37 8.43
CA GLU A 367 -7.13 18.19 8.81
C GLU A 367 -8.54 18.28 8.20
N THR A 368 -9.01 17.16 7.67
CA THR A 368 -10.34 17.07 7.05
C THR A 368 -10.94 15.68 7.24
N VAL A 369 -12.25 15.58 6.98
CA VAL A 369 -12.98 14.32 7.01
C VAL A 369 -13.59 14.09 5.63
N ARG A 370 -13.31 12.94 5.02
CA ARG A 370 -13.86 12.57 3.71
C ARG A 370 -14.50 11.19 3.77
N ARG A 371 -15.73 11.08 3.29
CA ARG A 371 -16.43 9.79 3.12
C ARG A 371 -15.58 8.86 2.24
N GLY A 372 -15.33 7.65 2.73
CA GLY A 372 -14.49 6.66 2.04
C GLY A 372 -13.00 6.74 2.39
N VAL A 373 -12.55 7.78 3.11
CA VAL A 373 -11.21 7.83 3.72
C VAL A 373 -11.33 7.42 5.18
N SER A 374 -10.54 6.43 5.55
CA SER A 374 -10.57 5.85 6.90
C SER A 374 -9.62 6.59 7.83
N GLY A 375 -10.13 7.12 8.94
CA GLY A 375 -9.33 7.79 9.97
C GLY A 375 -9.07 9.26 9.64
N ARG A 376 -7.99 9.83 10.18
CA ARG A 376 -7.55 11.19 9.87
C ARG A 376 -7.20 11.31 8.39
N ALA A 377 -7.62 12.41 7.78
CA ALA A 377 -7.30 12.75 6.41
C ALA A 377 -6.77 14.18 6.33
N PHE A 378 -5.98 14.43 5.30
CA PHE A 378 -5.36 15.73 5.06
C PHE A 378 -5.65 16.22 3.64
N VAL A 379 -5.68 17.54 3.53
CA VAL A 379 -5.55 18.29 2.27
C VAL A 379 -4.40 19.28 2.45
N THR A 380 -3.70 19.63 1.38
CA THR A 380 -2.63 20.64 1.45
C THR A 380 -3.20 22.04 1.29
N GLU A 381 -2.55 23.05 1.87
CA GLU A 381 -2.91 24.46 1.63
C GLU A 381 -2.90 24.80 0.14
N ARG A 382 -1.94 24.26 -0.62
CA ARG A 382 -1.85 24.41 -2.07
C ARG A 382 -3.11 23.95 -2.80
N THR A 383 -3.65 22.77 -2.45
CA THR A 383 -4.90 22.27 -3.04
C THR A 383 -6.07 23.20 -2.70
N VAL A 384 -6.18 23.62 -1.44
CA VAL A 384 -7.26 24.52 -1.01
C VAL A 384 -7.15 25.88 -1.72
N ARG A 385 -5.94 26.41 -1.87
CA ARG A 385 -5.70 27.67 -2.58
C ARG A 385 -6.02 27.56 -4.06
N ALA A 386 -5.65 26.46 -4.71
CA ALA A 386 -6.02 26.20 -6.09
C ALA A 386 -7.55 26.13 -6.26
N GLU A 387 -8.25 25.45 -5.35
CA GLU A 387 -9.71 25.37 -5.36
C GLU A 387 -10.36 26.74 -5.15
N ARG A 388 -9.91 27.51 -4.15
CA ARG A 388 -10.38 28.89 -3.93
C ARG A 388 -10.12 29.79 -5.13
N SER A 389 -8.97 29.66 -5.78
CA SER A 389 -8.64 30.44 -6.97
C SER A 389 -9.53 30.09 -8.16
N MET A 390 -9.83 28.80 -8.37
CA MET A 390 -10.78 28.38 -9.40
C MET A 390 -12.20 28.93 -9.13
N LEU A 391 -12.65 28.90 -7.88
CA LEU A 391 -13.94 29.46 -7.49
C LEU A 391 -14.00 30.98 -7.64
N ALA A 392 -12.92 31.69 -7.32
CA ALA A 392 -12.81 33.13 -7.55
C ALA A 392 -12.90 33.44 -9.05
N LEU A 393 -12.12 32.75 -9.90
CA LEU A 393 -12.18 32.93 -11.34
C LEU A 393 -13.58 32.66 -11.93
N LEU A 394 -14.32 31.69 -11.40
CA LEU A 394 -15.70 31.43 -11.80
C LEU A 394 -16.66 32.56 -11.40
N ARG A 395 -16.49 33.10 -10.19
CA ARG A 395 -17.33 34.21 -9.68
C ARG A 395 -17.04 35.52 -10.40
N ASP A 396 -15.75 35.87 -10.50
CA ASP A 396 -15.30 37.10 -11.13
C ASP A 396 -15.53 37.09 -12.64
N GLY A 397 -15.60 35.90 -13.24
CA GLY A 397 -15.91 35.71 -14.66
C GLY A 397 -17.39 35.79 -15.02
N ALA A 398 -18.30 35.80 -14.03
CA ALA A 398 -19.73 35.91 -14.29
C ALA A 398 -20.07 37.32 -14.83
N GLY A 399 -20.62 37.39 -16.04
CA GLY A 399 -20.97 38.64 -16.73
C GLY A 399 -19.79 39.48 -17.22
N ALA A 400 -18.54 39.03 -17.08
CA ALA A 400 -17.35 39.84 -17.36
C ALA A 400 -16.79 39.71 -18.80
N GLY A 401 -17.31 38.79 -19.62
CA GLY A 401 -16.76 38.48 -20.94
C GLY A 401 -17.44 39.17 -22.12
N GLY A 402 -18.75 39.39 -22.02
CA GLY A 402 -19.59 39.80 -23.16
C GLY A 402 -19.68 38.72 -24.26
N PRO A 403 -20.57 38.90 -25.26
CA PRO A 403 -20.69 37.96 -26.37
C PRO A 403 -19.39 37.89 -27.19
N LEU A 404 -19.04 36.70 -27.67
CA LEU A 404 -17.84 36.45 -28.49
C LEU A 404 -18.03 36.90 -29.95
N THR A 405 -19.28 36.90 -30.42
CA THR A 405 -19.71 37.28 -31.77
C THR A 405 -21.16 37.80 -31.74
N GLU A 406 -21.62 38.40 -32.83
CA GLU A 406 -23.02 38.80 -33.00
C GLU A 406 -23.97 37.60 -33.11
N GLU A 407 -25.22 37.79 -32.71
CA GLU A 407 -26.27 36.74 -32.66
C GLU A 407 -26.71 36.26 -34.05
N GLU A 408 -26.83 37.18 -35.01
CA GLU A 408 -27.40 36.89 -36.34
C GLU A 408 -26.59 35.83 -37.13
N PRO A 409 -25.25 35.89 -37.22
CA PRO A 409 -24.45 34.82 -37.83
C PRO A 409 -24.55 33.47 -37.12
N VAL A 410 -24.77 33.47 -35.79
CA VAL A 410 -24.89 32.25 -34.99
C VAL A 410 -26.21 31.55 -35.30
N GLU A 411 -27.33 32.27 -35.27
CA GLU A 411 -28.64 31.69 -35.56
C GLU A 411 -28.74 31.16 -36.99
N ALA A 412 -28.23 31.90 -37.98
CA ALA A 412 -28.21 31.45 -39.37
C ALA A 412 -27.44 30.13 -39.53
N ARG A 413 -26.28 30.00 -38.86
CA ARG A 413 -25.45 28.78 -38.91
C ARG A 413 -26.11 27.61 -38.16
N LEU A 414 -26.75 27.87 -37.03
CA LEU A 414 -27.43 26.83 -36.25
C LEU A 414 -28.69 26.30 -36.93
N ALA A 415 -29.44 27.16 -37.63
CA ALA A 415 -30.61 26.77 -38.42
C ALA A 415 -30.25 25.78 -39.54
N ALA A 416 -29.09 25.96 -40.17
CA ALA A 416 -28.58 25.07 -41.21
C ALA A 416 -27.84 23.82 -40.69
N SER A 417 -27.69 23.67 -39.36
CA SER A 417 -26.92 22.58 -38.76
C SER A 417 -27.79 21.35 -38.42
N ALA A 418 -27.19 20.16 -38.49
CA ALA A 418 -27.79 18.90 -38.04
C ALA A 418 -27.65 18.66 -36.53
N LEU A 419 -27.33 19.70 -35.75
CA LEU A 419 -27.18 19.60 -34.30
C LEU A 419 -28.55 19.41 -33.62
N THR A 420 -28.56 18.73 -32.48
CA THR A 420 -29.77 18.63 -31.64
C THR A 420 -30.07 19.96 -30.94
N ASP A 421 -31.30 20.15 -30.46
CA ASP A 421 -31.67 21.40 -29.78
C ASP A 421 -30.78 21.72 -28.58
N GLY A 422 -30.43 20.72 -27.77
CA GLY A 422 -29.49 20.90 -26.65
C GLY A 422 -28.06 21.24 -27.07
N GLN A 423 -27.61 20.80 -28.26
CA GLN A 423 -26.31 21.19 -28.81
C GLN A 423 -26.36 22.61 -29.39
N LYS A 424 -27.45 22.98 -30.06
CA LYS A 424 -27.67 24.35 -30.55
C LYS A 424 -27.66 25.34 -29.38
N GLU A 425 -28.37 25.00 -28.31
CA GLU A 425 -28.38 25.80 -27.08
C GLU A 425 -26.98 25.95 -26.49
N ALA A 426 -26.22 24.86 -26.40
CA ALA A 426 -24.84 24.93 -25.92
C ALA A 426 -23.94 25.83 -26.81
N VAL A 427 -24.12 25.83 -28.14
CA VAL A 427 -23.37 26.74 -29.03
C VAL A 427 -23.76 28.19 -28.76
N ARG A 428 -25.07 28.50 -28.63
CA ARG A 428 -25.54 29.85 -28.26
C ARG A 428 -24.95 30.30 -26.94
N THR A 429 -25.04 29.47 -25.90
CA THR A 429 -24.51 29.82 -24.58
C THR A 429 -23.00 30.09 -24.65
N ILE A 430 -22.23 29.29 -25.40
CA ILE A 430 -20.79 29.50 -25.52
C ILE A 430 -20.45 30.81 -26.25
N LEU A 431 -21.20 31.17 -27.30
CA LEU A 431 -20.86 32.29 -28.17
C LEU A 431 -21.47 33.63 -27.75
N LEU A 432 -22.64 33.61 -27.10
CA LEU A 432 -23.45 34.81 -26.88
C LEU A 432 -23.60 35.18 -25.39
N HIS A 433 -23.34 34.26 -24.47
CA HIS A 433 -23.44 34.55 -23.04
C HIS A 433 -22.29 35.46 -22.58
N GLY A 434 -22.55 36.32 -21.59
CA GLY A 434 -21.58 37.27 -21.06
C GLY A 434 -20.56 36.69 -20.08
N ASP A 435 -20.56 35.38 -19.83
CA ASP A 435 -19.69 34.76 -18.82
C ASP A 435 -18.35 34.35 -19.44
N LEU A 436 -17.24 34.55 -18.72
CA LEU A 436 -15.92 34.09 -19.17
C LEU A 436 -15.76 32.57 -19.14
N MET A 437 -16.61 31.86 -18.38
CA MET A 437 -16.59 30.40 -18.28
C MET A 437 -17.99 29.83 -18.48
N VAL A 438 -18.14 28.99 -19.51
CA VAL A 438 -19.40 28.30 -19.82
C VAL A 438 -19.22 26.80 -19.63
N GLY A 439 -20.05 26.21 -18.76
CA GLY A 439 -20.06 24.78 -18.48
C GLY A 439 -21.10 24.04 -19.32
N VAL A 440 -20.67 23.16 -20.22
CA VAL A 440 -21.57 22.34 -21.05
C VAL A 440 -21.53 20.87 -20.63
N GLN A 441 -22.68 20.33 -20.21
CA GLN A 441 -22.84 18.93 -19.87
C GLN A 441 -23.44 18.14 -21.05
N GLY A 442 -22.92 16.93 -21.30
CA GLY A 442 -23.49 16.02 -22.29
C GLY A 442 -23.05 14.58 -22.08
N TYR A 443 -23.86 13.63 -22.53
CA TYR A 443 -23.55 12.21 -22.44
C TYR A 443 -22.33 11.82 -23.31
N ALA A 444 -21.72 10.68 -23.02
CA ALA A 444 -20.61 10.17 -23.81
C ALA A 444 -21.10 9.77 -25.22
N GLY A 445 -20.36 10.15 -26.27
CA GLY A 445 -20.69 9.78 -27.66
C GLY A 445 -21.70 10.67 -28.37
N THR A 446 -22.31 11.65 -27.70
CA THR A 446 -23.38 12.49 -28.28
C THR A 446 -22.87 13.66 -29.12
N GLY A 447 -21.82 13.49 -29.92
CA GLY A 447 -21.42 14.49 -30.92
C GLY A 447 -20.78 15.80 -30.39
N LYS A 448 -20.24 15.85 -29.16
CA LYS A 448 -19.60 17.05 -28.57
C LYS A 448 -18.54 17.71 -29.48
N THR A 449 -17.78 16.90 -30.21
CA THR A 449 -16.77 17.40 -31.16
C THR A 449 -17.40 18.11 -32.36
N ALA A 450 -18.58 17.69 -32.81
CA ALA A 450 -19.29 18.36 -33.90
C ALA A 450 -19.79 19.75 -33.45
N MET A 451 -20.39 19.82 -32.26
CA MET A 451 -20.79 21.08 -31.63
C MET A 451 -19.62 22.06 -31.46
N LEU A 452 -18.48 21.61 -30.92
CA LEU A 452 -17.29 22.45 -30.74
C LEU A 452 -16.67 22.94 -32.07
N LYS A 453 -16.89 22.26 -33.19
CA LYS A 453 -16.45 22.75 -34.50
C LYS A 453 -17.26 23.97 -34.96
N GLU A 454 -18.57 23.96 -34.73
CA GLU A 454 -19.42 25.12 -35.04
C GLU A 454 -19.04 26.32 -34.17
N VAL A 455 -18.78 26.11 -32.88
CA VAL A 455 -18.22 27.15 -31.99
C VAL A 455 -16.93 27.74 -32.56
N ALA A 456 -15.98 26.89 -32.98
CA ALA A 456 -14.70 27.35 -33.49
C ALA A 456 -14.84 28.13 -34.81
N ALA A 457 -15.79 27.75 -35.68
CA ALA A 457 -16.06 28.44 -36.93
C ALA A 457 -16.70 29.83 -36.71
N LEU A 458 -17.49 29.98 -35.64
CA LEU A 458 -18.23 31.20 -35.32
C LEU A 458 -17.51 32.11 -34.30
N ALA A 459 -16.27 31.81 -33.91
CA ALA A 459 -15.55 32.54 -32.86
C ALA A 459 -15.04 33.95 -33.27
N GLY A 460 -15.64 34.59 -34.29
CA GLY A 460 -15.39 36.00 -34.62
C GLY A 460 -13.92 36.36 -34.90
N GLY A 461 -13.16 35.49 -35.58
CA GLY A 461 -11.75 35.72 -35.89
C GLY A 461 -10.78 35.53 -34.70
N ARG A 462 -11.27 35.12 -33.53
CA ARG A 462 -10.45 34.84 -32.35
C ARG A 462 -9.68 33.54 -32.49
N ARG A 463 -8.53 33.44 -31.81
CA ARG A 463 -7.72 32.22 -31.76
C ARG A 463 -8.33 31.21 -30.79
N VAL A 464 -8.79 30.07 -31.30
CA VAL A 464 -9.39 29.00 -30.50
C VAL A 464 -8.33 27.93 -30.18
N PHE A 465 -8.21 27.58 -28.90
CA PHE A 465 -7.31 26.53 -28.42
C PHE A 465 -8.11 25.35 -27.86
N GLY A 466 -7.91 24.16 -28.42
CA GLY A 466 -8.52 22.92 -27.94
C GLY A 466 -7.60 22.18 -26.97
N LEU A 467 -8.03 21.99 -25.73
CA LEU A 467 -7.34 21.18 -24.73
C LEU A 467 -8.11 19.87 -24.50
N ALA A 468 -7.39 18.76 -24.32
CA ALA A 468 -8.00 17.46 -24.06
C ALA A 468 -7.18 16.65 -23.04
N PRO A 469 -7.84 15.83 -22.20
CA PRO A 469 -7.17 15.10 -21.12
C PRO A 469 -6.28 13.95 -21.58
N SER A 470 -6.32 13.58 -22.87
CA SER A 470 -5.44 12.54 -23.44
C SER A 470 -4.99 12.88 -24.85
N ALA A 471 -3.82 12.37 -25.23
CA ALA A 471 -3.29 12.52 -26.59
C ALA A 471 -4.24 11.95 -27.66
N ALA A 472 -4.94 10.84 -27.35
CA ALA A 472 -5.93 10.26 -28.25
C ALA A 472 -7.14 11.16 -28.45
N ALA A 473 -7.63 11.81 -27.39
CA ALA A 473 -8.73 12.77 -27.47
C ALA A 473 -8.31 14.05 -28.22
N ALA A 474 -7.10 14.55 -27.98
CA ALA A 474 -6.55 15.71 -28.69
C ALA A 474 -6.44 15.44 -30.20
N ARG A 475 -5.97 14.25 -30.61
CA ARG A 475 -5.87 13.86 -32.04
C ARG A 475 -7.23 13.73 -32.72
N ARG A 476 -8.29 13.38 -31.98
CA ARG A 476 -9.67 13.34 -32.51
C ARG A 476 -10.28 14.74 -32.64
N GLY A 477 -9.89 15.69 -31.79
CA GLY A 477 -10.31 17.10 -31.86
C GLY A 477 -9.50 17.96 -32.83
N GLY A 478 -8.21 17.67 -33.02
CA GLY A 478 -7.24 18.54 -33.71
C GLY A 478 -7.15 18.41 -35.23
N ARG A 479 -7.98 17.59 -35.90
CA ARG A 479 -7.96 17.50 -37.37
C ARG A 479 -8.56 18.74 -38.09
N GLY A 480 -8.92 19.80 -37.36
CA GLY A 480 -9.55 21.01 -37.92
C GLY A 480 -8.88 22.35 -37.58
N ALA A 481 -7.82 22.41 -36.77
CA ALA A 481 -7.15 23.68 -36.44
C ALA A 481 -5.62 23.48 -36.40
N ARG A 482 -4.92 23.98 -37.42
CA ARG A 482 -3.45 24.05 -37.43
C ARG A 482 -3.01 25.17 -36.47
N ALA A 483 -2.41 24.82 -35.34
CA ALA A 483 -1.49 25.70 -34.62
C ALA A 483 -0.05 25.38 -35.07
N PRO A 484 0.83 26.38 -35.29
CA PRO A 484 2.24 26.12 -35.55
C PRO A 484 2.91 25.49 -34.31
N PRO A 485 3.95 24.67 -34.50
CA PRO A 485 4.62 23.99 -33.39
C PRO A 485 5.42 25.02 -32.57
N GLY A 486 4.86 25.44 -31.43
CA GLY A 486 5.63 26.06 -30.35
C GLY A 486 6.49 25.00 -29.64
N PRO A 487 7.61 25.38 -29.00
CA PRO A 487 8.53 24.42 -28.40
C PRO A 487 7.79 23.61 -27.33
N PRO A 488 8.06 22.30 -27.22
CA PRO A 488 7.42 21.47 -26.22
C PRO A 488 7.80 21.99 -24.84
N ALA A 489 6.80 22.42 -24.06
CA ALA A 489 6.96 22.54 -22.62
C ALA A 489 7.27 21.13 -22.09
N ARG A 490 8.57 20.86 -21.93
CA ARG A 490 9.09 19.66 -21.30
C ARG A 490 8.62 19.63 -19.85
N ALA A 491 7.51 18.96 -19.59
CA ALA A 491 7.31 18.32 -18.31
C ALA A 491 8.43 17.27 -18.16
N ARG A 492 9.51 17.63 -17.45
CA ARG A 492 10.59 16.71 -17.07
C ARG A 492 10.02 15.63 -16.15
N ALA A 493 9.55 14.54 -16.74
CA ALA A 493 9.53 13.24 -16.09
C ALA A 493 10.82 12.52 -16.49
N GLY A 494 11.85 12.65 -15.65
CA GLY A 494 13.10 11.92 -15.81
C GLY A 494 12.87 10.42 -15.65
N LEU A 495 13.09 9.67 -16.72
CA LEU A 495 13.33 8.23 -16.67
C LEU A 495 14.48 7.93 -17.63
N HIS A 496 15.67 7.84 -17.05
CA HIS A 496 16.82 7.17 -17.66
C HIS A 496 16.44 5.72 -17.97
N GLN A 497 16.49 5.34 -19.25
CA GLN A 497 16.82 3.98 -19.65
C GLN A 497 17.88 4.04 -20.73
N SER A 498 19.08 3.57 -20.37
CA SER A 498 20.15 3.22 -21.28
C SER A 498 19.72 2.01 -22.10
N THR A 499 19.72 2.13 -23.43
CA THR A 499 19.84 0.98 -24.32
C THR A 499 21.11 1.19 -25.12
N GLY A 500 22.16 0.47 -24.73
CA GLY A 500 23.37 0.33 -25.52
C GLY A 500 23.03 -0.31 -26.86
N GLY A 501 23.59 0.26 -27.91
CA GLY A 501 23.48 -0.24 -29.26
C GLY A 501 24.31 -1.51 -29.46
N THR A 502 23.81 -2.36 -30.35
CA THR A 502 24.65 -3.19 -31.20
C THR A 502 24.06 -3.08 -32.60
N GLU A 503 24.75 -2.31 -33.44
CA GLU A 503 24.62 -2.35 -34.88
C GLU A 503 25.04 -3.74 -35.38
N LYS A 504 24.38 -4.20 -36.45
CA LYS A 504 24.98 -5.13 -37.42
C LYS A 504 24.70 -4.56 -38.81
N PRO A 505 25.71 -4.37 -39.66
CA PRO A 505 25.52 -4.22 -41.09
C PRO A 505 25.62 -5.59 -41.78
N GLY A 506 24.94 -5.73 -42.93
CA GLY A 506 25.00 -6.90 -43.81
C GLY A 506 23.74 -7.75 -43.78
#